data_AF-A0A6I1WZ85-F1
#
_entry.id   AF-A0A6I1WZ85-F1
#
_cell.length_a   1.000
_cell.length_b   1.000
_cell.length_c   1.000
_cell.angle_alpha   90.00
_cell.angle_beta   90.00
_cell.angle_gamma   90.00
#
_symmetry.space_group_name_H-M   'P 1'
#
loop_
_entity.id
_entity.type
_entity.pdbx_description
1 polymer ?
#
loop_
_entity_poly.entity_id
_entity_poly.type
_entity_poly.pdbx_seq_one_letter_code
_entity_poly.pdbx_strand_id
1 'polypeptide(L)' 'NLSGQTNKGYKACTHCLDKTEGTYLHKCKKVVYLANRRFLPTNHPVRKKSKHFKGEADHRKKPELPAGDDVFGMVKDI' A
#
# COMPACT_ATOMS: atom_id res chain seq x y z
N ASN A 1 -1.20 10.23 -11.16
CA ASN A 1 -2.52 9.84 -10.63
C ASN A 1 -3.33 9.41 -11.83
N LEU A 2 -3.85 8.18 -11.86
CA LEU A 2 -4.69 7.74 -12.98
C LEU A 2 -6.06 8.41 -12.87
N SER A 3 -6.70 8.72 -13.99
CA SER A 3 -8.06 9.28 -13.99
C SER A 3 -9.00 8.32 -13.23
N GLY A 4 -9.80 8.83 -12.30
CA GLY A 4 -10.67 8.00 -11.43
C GLY A 4 -9.98 7.37 -10.22
N GLN A 5 -8.67 7.54 -10.03
CA GLN A 5 -7.97 7.05 -8.85
C GLN A 5 -8.33 7.86 -7.60
N THR A 6 -8.83 7.17 -6.57
CA THR A 6 -9.11 7.76 -5.26
C THR A 6 -7.89 7.69 -4.34
N ASN A 7 -7.73 8.68 -3.46
CA ASN A 7 -6.76 8.64 -2.36
C ASN A 7 -7.33 8.02 -1.07
N LYS A 8 -8.51 7.39 -1.16
CA LYS A 8 -9.23 6.75 -0.04
C LYS A 8 -9.49 5.27 -0.33
N GLY A 9 -9.78 4.53 0.73
CA GLY A 9 -10.15 3.12 0.63
C GLY A 9 -8.98 2.22 0.23
N TYR A 10 -9.29 1.05 -0.32
CA TYR A 10 -8.29 0.00 -0.53
C TYR A 10 -7.39 0.21 -1.75
N LYS A 11 -7.63 1.24 -2.58
CA LYS A 11 -6.82 1.56 -3.77
C LYS A 11 -6.14 2.94 -3.69
N ALA A 12 -5.94 3.42 -2.47
CA ALA A 12 -5.48 4.78 -2.20
C ALA A 12 -4.05 5.10 -2.66
N CYS A 13 -3.17 4.09 -2.78
CA CYS A 13 -1.76 4.32 -3.07
C CYS A 13 -1.50 4.35 -4.57
N THR A 14 -1.02 5.48 -5.08
CA THR A 14 -0.64 5.67 -6.49
C THR A 14 0.55 4.83 -6.94
N HIS A 15 1.38 4.39 -6.00
CA HIS A 15 2.53 3.54 -6.28
C HIS A 15 2.18 2.05 -6.24
N CYS A 16 1.33 1.64 -5.31
CA CYS A 16 0.98 0.23 -5.14
C CYS A 16 -0.21 -0.18 -6.01
N LEU A 17 -1.12 0.76 -6.34
CA LEU A 17 -2.37 0.50 -7.05
C LEU A 17 -3.13 -0.67 -6.39
N ASP A 18 -3.43 -1.73 -7.14
CA ASP A 18 -4.10 -2.93 -6.64
C ASP A 18 -3.28 -3.72 -5.61
N LYS A 19 -1.96 -3.49 -5.52
CA LYS A 19 -1.08 -4.07 -4.49
C LYS A 19 -1.17 -3.31 -3.16
N THR A 20 -2.09 -2.34 -3.03
CA THR A 20 -2.34 -1.61 -1.79
C THR A 20 -3.01 -2.55 -0.77
N GLU A 21 -2.34 -2.77 0.35
CA GLU A 21 -2.87 -3.59 1.44
C GLU A 21 -3.45 -2.68 2.53
N GLY A 22 -4.77 -2.60 2.56
CA GLY A 22 -5.52 -1.88 3.60
C GLY A 22 -6.10 -2.84 4.65
N THR A 23 -6.14 -2.40 5.90
CA THR A 23 -6.90 -3.07 6.97
C THR A 23 -7.96 -2.11 7.49
N TYR A 24 -9.22 -2.55 7.56
CA TYR A 24 -10.28 -1.76 8.18
C TYR A 24 -10.25 -1.86 9.70
N LEU A 25 -10.23 -0.72 10.37
CA LEU A 25 -10.38 -0.62 11.82
C LEU A 25 -11.82 -0.24 12.15
N HIS A 26 -12.63 -1.22 12.56
CA HIS A 26 -14.05 -1.03 12.86
C HIS A 26 -14.32 0.10 13.87
N LYS A 27 -13.54 0.16 14.96
CA LYS A 27 -13.74 1.17 16.02
C LYS A 27 -13.54 2.60 15.52
N CYS A 28 -12.59 2.81 14.61
CA CYS A 28 -12.27 4.13 14.07
C CYS A 28 -12.94 4.41 12.72
N LYS A 29 -13.62 3.42 12.13
CA LYS A 29 -14.22 3.46 10.78
C LYS A 29 -13.25 3.93 9.70
N LYS A 30 -11.98 3.50 9.77
CA LYS A 30 -10.91 3.90 8.86
C LYS A 30 -10.19 2.70 8.26
N VAL A 31 -9.74 2.84 7.02
CA VAL A 31 -8.76 1.94 6.40
C VAL A 31 -7.36 2.45 6.75
N VAL A 32 -6.52 1.58 7.29
CA VAL A 32 -5.11 1.86 7.60
C VAL A 32 -4.19 0.98 6.75
N TYR A 33 -3.01 1.50 6.39
CA TYR A 33 -2.09 0.84 5.47
C TYR A 33 -0.84 0.36 6.20
N LEU A 34 -0.97 -0.72 6.99
CA LEU A 34 0.13 -1.22 7.84
C LEU A 34 1.33 -1.72 7.02
N ALA A 35 1.08 -2.21 5.80
CA ALA A 35 2.11 -2.70 4.89
C ALA A 35 3.01 -1.58 4.33
N ASN A 36 2.63 -0.30 4.44
CA ASN A 36 3.41 0.81 3.87
C ASN A 36 4.78 1.00 4.53
N ARG A 37 5.05 0.36 5.67
CA ARG A 37 6.38 0.30 6.26
C ARG A 37 7.42 -0.40 5.37
N ARG A 38 7.01 -1.14 4.33
CA ARG A 38 7.91 -1.70 3.30
C ARG A 38 8.66 -0.65 2.46
N PHE A 39 8.22 0.62 2.50
CA PHE A 39 8.93 1.74 1.89
C PHE A 39 10.08 2.28 2.75
N LEU A 40 10.17 1.87 4.01
CA LEU A 40 11.26 2.27 4.91
C LEU A 40 12.51 1.40 4.66
N PRO A 41 13.72 1.89 5.02
CA PRO A 41 14.95 1.10 4.95
C PRO A 41 14.79 -0.26 5.65
N THR A 42 15.43 -1.30 5.14
CA THR A 42 15.27 -2.69 5.63
C THR A 42 15.50 -2.84 7.14
N ASN A 43 16.46 -2.09 7.70
CA ASN A 43 16.81 -2.15 9.11
C ASN A 43 16.00 -1.17 9.98
N HIS A 44 15.01 -0.48 9.43
CA HIS A 44 14.22 0.52 10.15
C HIS A 44 13.40 -0.13 11.29
N PRO A 45 13.40 0.42 12.52
CA PRO A 45 12.72 -0.18 13.68
C PRO A 45 11.23 -0.50 13.47
N VAL A 46 10.50 0.35 12.74
CA VAL A 46 9.08 0.16 12.41
C VAL A 46 8.79 -1.09 11.57
N ARG A 47 9.81 -1.62 10.86
CA ARG A 47 9.68 -2.88 10.11
C ARG A 47 9.82 -4.13 10.98
N LYS A 48 10.31 -3.99 12.22
CA LYS A 48 10.46 -5.10 13.16
C LYS A 48 9.12 -5.42 13.84
N LYS A 49 9.08 -6.56 14.53
CA LYS A 49 7.93 -6.98 15.33
C LYS A 49 7.61 -5.91 16.38
N SER A 50 6.34 -5.53 16.46
CA SER A 50 5.87 -4.47 17.36
C SER A 50 4.40 -4.66 17.67
N LYS A 51 4.01 -4.36 18.92
CA LYS A 51 2.60 -4.39 19.36
C LYS A 51 1.70 -3.45 18.55
N HIS A 52 2.25 -2.40 17.96
CA HIS A 52 1.52 -1.45 17.13
C HIS A 52 1.18 -2.01 15.73
N PHE A 53 1.85 -3.08 15.31
CA PHE A 53 1.71 -3.68 13.98
C PHE A 53 1.37 -5.18 14.05
N LYS A 54 0.43 -5.54 14.94
CA LYS A 54 -0.03 -6.91 15.16
C LYS A 54 1.08 -7.91 15.57
N GLY A 55 2.20 -7.43 16.10
CA GLY A 55 3.34 -8.29 16.46
C GLY A 55 4.16 -8.79 15.26
N GLU A 56 3.79 -8.39 14.05
CA GLU A 56 4.41 -8.90 12.82
C GLU A 56 5.51 -7.96 12.31
N ALA A 57 6.62 -8.56 11.88
CA ALA A 57 7.66 -7.87 11.12
C ALA A 57 7.25 -7.78 9.64
N ASP A 58 7.83 -6.83 8.91
CA ASP A 58 7.62 -6.69 7.46
C ASP A 58 8.96 -6.63 6.71
N HIS A 59 9.38 -7.80 6.25
CA HIS A 59 10.61 -8.00 5.49
C HIS A 59 10.43 -7.85 3.98
N ARG A 60 9.20 -7.60 3.51
CA ARG A 60 8.91 -7.48 2.08
C ARG A 60 9.60 -6.25 1.50
N LYS A 61 9.97 -6.32 0.22
CA LYS A 61 10.50 -5.16 -0.50
C LYS A 61 9.37 -4.18 -0.82
N LYS A 62 9.75 -2.93 -1.10
CA LYS A 62 8.84 -1.95 -1.73
C LYS A 62 8.26 -2.59 -3.00
N PRO A 63 6.95 -2.44 -3.28
CA PRO A 63 6.37 -2.93 -4.52
C PRO A 63 7.05 -2.27 -5.71
N GLU A 64 7.28 -3.05 -6.75
CA GLU A 64 7.72 -2.51 -8.04
C GLU A 64 6.63 -1.62 -8.60
N LEU A 65 7.06 -0.48 -9.15
CA LEU A 65 6.18 0.44 -9.84
C LEU A 65 5.74 -0.21 -11.16
N PRO A 66 4.46 -0.06 -11.56
CA PRO A 66 4.01 -0.53 -12.85
C PRO A 66 4.77 0.20 -13.96
N ALA A 67 5.07 -0.51 -15.04
CA ALA A 67 5.66 0.07 -16.24
C ALA A 67 4.63 0.90 -17.01
N GLY A 68 5.09 1.68 -18.00
CA GLY A 68 4.22 2.51 -18.84
C GLY A 68 3.12 1.69 -19.52
N ASP A 69 3.47 0.51 -20.05
CA ASP A 69 2.52 -0.39 -20.72
C ASP A 69 1.47 -0.95 -19.75
N ASP A 70 1.85 -1.25 -18.50
CA ASP A 70 0.90 -1.67 -17.47
C ASP A 70 -0.11 -0.55 -17.18
N VAL A 71 0.40 0.68 -17.02
CA VAL A 71 -0.41 1.86 -16.76
C VAL A 71 -1.35 2.15 -17.93
N PHE A 72 -0.85 2.07 -19.17
CA PHE A 72 -1.65 2.22 -20.38
C PHE A 72 -2.76 1.16 -20.46
N GLY A 73 -2.43 -0.11 -20.19
CA GLY A 73 -3.39 -1.20 -20.12
C GLY A 73 -4.51 -0.99 -19.09
N MET A 74 -4.22 -0.30 -17.98
CA MET A 74 -5.23 0.03 -16.97
C MET A 74 -6.22 1.11 -17.41
N VAL A 75 -5.85 1.99 -18.35
CA VAL A 75 -6.66 3.18 -18.71
C VAL A 75 -7.15 3.20 -20.15
N LYS A 76 -6.68 2.32 -21.02
CA LYS A 76 -6.99 2.32 -22.45
C LYS A 76 -8.49 2.15 -22.78
N ASP A 77 -9.24 1.51 -21.88
CA ASP A 77 -10.67 1.19 -22.04
C ASP A 77 -11.57 1.93 -21.02
N ILE A 78 -11.01 2.92 -20.31
CA ILE A 78 -11.76 3.85 -19.45
C ILE A 78 -12.26 5.02 -20.30
#